data_AF-A0A8T4SLG7-F1
#
_entry.id   AF-A0A8T4SLG7-F1
#
_cell.length_a   1.000
_cell.length_b   1.000
_cell.length_c   1.000
_cell.angle_alpha   90.00
_cell.angle_beta   90.00
_cell.angle_gamma   90.00
#
_symmetry.space_group_name_H-M   'P 1'
#
loop_
_entity.id
_entity.type
_entity.pdbx_description
1 polymer ?
#
loop_
_entity_poly.entity_id
_entity_poly.type
_entity_poly.pdbx_seq_one_letter_code
_entity_poly.pdbx_strand_id
1 'polypeptide(L)'
;MEIYNNIVHILEQSQRGLLTNEISEKLNLERHTASKYLQLLKEKGIISVKEIGKAKLWFLSNDSKLEQLKKISDKLGISLDSLFSSLAHDIVVIDKNNKIIIGKTKCDERKCKTCMTKKTLTTGKEQKMINKNLELISSPIKDDRGKTIGIIEFSRRLK
;
A
#
# COMPACT_ATOMS: atom_id res chain seq x y z
N MET A 1 -9.37 -15.94 -14.47
CA MET A 1 -9.41 -14.76 -13.58
C MET A 1 -10.63 -14.77 -12.65
N GLU A 2 -11.75 -15.38 -13.05
CA GLU A 2 -13.02 -15.38 -12.30
C GLU A 2 -12.91 -15.87 -10.84
N ILE A 3 -12.23 -17.00 -10.59
CA ILE A 3 -12.08 -17.54 -9.22
C ILE A 3 -11.36 -16.56 -8.27
N TYR A 4 -10.32 -15.87 -8.75
CA TYR A 4 -9.59 -14.90 -7.93
C TYR A 4 -10.49 -13.73 -7.51
N ASN A 5 -11.29 -13.21 -8.45
CA ASN A 5 -12.23 -12.14 -8.16
C ASN A 5 -13.33 -12.59 -7.19
N ASN A 6 -13.82 -13.83 -7.34
CA ASN A 6 -14.83 -14.38 -6.43
C ASN A 6 -14.29 -14.54 -5.02
N ILE A 7 -13.03 -15.00 -4.85
CA ILE A 7 -12.36 -15.07 -3.55
C ILE A 7 -12.25 -13.67 -2.93
N VAL A 8 -11.80 -12.68 -3.70
CA VAL A 8 -11.69 -11.29 -3.22
C VAL A 8 -13.06 -10.79 -2.78
N HIS A 9 -14.10 -10.99 -3.59
CA HIS A 9 -15.45 -10.54 -3.31
C HIS A 9 -16.00 -11.14 -2.01
N ILE A 10 -15.90 -12.45 -1.79
CA ILE A 10 -16.41 -13.06 -0.55
C ILE A 10 -15.61 -12.64 0.69
N LEU A 11 -14.31 -12.32 0.53
CA LEU A 11 -13.48 -11.83 1.62
C LEU A 11 -13.77 -10.35 1.94
N GLU A 12 -14.09 -9.53 0.95
CA GLU A 12 -14.56 -8.14 1.15
C GLU A 12 -15.84 -8.09 1.98
N GLN A 13 -16.73 -9.08 1.84
CA GLN A 13 -17.97 -9.18 2.62
C GLN A 13 -17.76 -9.74 4.04
N SER A 14 -16.56 -10.22 4.39
CA SER A 14 -16.30 -10.84 5.70
C SER A 14 -15.33 -10.03 6.57
N GLN A 15 -15.87 -9.29 7.53
CA GLN A 15 -15.07 -8.51 8.48
C GLN A 15 -14.23 -9.39 9.41
N ARG A 16 -14.68 -10.62 9.70
CA ARG A 16 -13.96 -11.59 10.55
C ARG A 16 -12.96 -12.47 9.80
N GLY A 17 -12.88 -12.33 8.48
CA GLY A 17 -12.16 -13.27 7.61
C GLY A 17 -12.92 -14.59 7.40
N LEU A 18 -12.39 -15.47 6.56
CA LEU A 18 -12.99 -16.76 6.26
C LEU A 18 -11.96 -17.89 6.35
N LEU A 19 -12.37 -19.04 6.89
CA LEU A 19 -11.57 -20.24 6.89
C LEU A 19 -11.48 -20.81 5.47
N THR A 20 -10.42 -21.59 5.20
CA THR A 20 -10.29 -22.30 3.92
C THR A 20 -11.54 -23.12 3.57
N ASN A 21 -12.19 -23.76 4.56
CA ASN A 21 -13.43 -24.52 4.33
C ASN A 21 -14.59 -23.64 3.91
N GLU A 22 -14.80 -22.54 4.62
CA GLU A 22 -15.90 -21.62 4.33
C GLU A 22 -15.77 -21.04 2.90
N ILE A 23 -14.53 -20.78 2.47
CA ILE A 23 -14.23 -20.34 1.10
C ILE A 23 -14.49 -21.46 0.09
N SER A 24 -14.05 -22.69 0.41
CA SER A 24 -14.28 -23.88 -0.41
C SER A 24 -15.76 -24.11 -0.66
N GLU A 25 -16.57 -24.07 0.41
CA GLU A 25 -18.01 -24.30 0.38
C GLU A 25 -18.73 -23.19 -0.39
N LYS A 26 -18.43 -21.92 -0.10
CA LYS A 26 -19.06 -20.77 -0.78
C LYS A 26 -18.81 -20.72 -2.28
N LEU A 27 -17.64 -21.23 -2.72
CA LEU A 27 -17.25 -21.21 -4.13
C LEU A 27 -17.42 -22.56 -4.82
N ASN A 28 -17.95 -23.57 -4.12
CA ASN A 28 -18.05 -24.95 -4.59
C ASN A 28 -16.73 -25.48 -5.19
N LEU A 29 -15.63 -25.26 -4.47
CA LEU A 29 -14.29 -25.72 -4.82
C LEU A 29 -13.87 -26.86 -3.90
N GLU A 30 -12.99 -27.72 -4.40
CA GLU A 30 -12.26 -28.63 -3.51
C GLU A 30 -11.29 -27.86 -2.61
N ARG A 31 -11.12 -28.34 -1.37
CA ARG A 31 -10.28 -27.70 -0.34
C ARG A 31 -8.84 -27.46 -0.79
N HIS A 32 -8.25 -28.42 -1.50
CA HIS A 32 -6.89 -28.32 -2.02
C HIS A 32 -6.78 -27.27 -3.13
N THR A 33 -7.80 -27.20 -4.00
CA THR A 33 -7.92 -26.18 -5.05
C THR A 33 -8.09 -24.78 -4.46
N ALA A 34 -8.98 -24.60 -3.48
CA ALA A 34 -9.15 -23.34 -2.76
C ALA A 34 -7.83 -22.92 -2.08
N SER A 35 -7.14 -23.84 -1.42
CA SER A 35 -5.84 -23.56 -0.78
C SER A 35 -4.79 -23.07 -1.78
N LYS A 36 -4.72 -23.68 -2.97
CA LYS A 36 -3.78 -23.27 -4.04
C LYS A 36 -4.06 -21.84 -4.50
N TYR A 37 -5.32 -21.49 -4.76
CA TYR A 37 -5.68 -20.13 -5.17
C TYR A 37 -5.42 -19.09 -4.07
N LEU A 38 -5.75 -19.42 -2.82
CA LEU A 38 -5.49 -18.55 -1.68
C LEU A 38 -3.99 -18.30 -1.48
N GLN A 39 -3.17 -19.33 -1.67
CA GLN A 39 -1.72 -19.18 -1.58
C GLN A 39 -1.16 -18.26 -2.68
N LEU A 40 -1.62 -18.41 -3.92
CA LEU A 40 -1.24 -17.51 -5.03
C LEU A 40 -1.68 -16.06 -4.78
N LEU A 41 -2.87 -15.83 -4.22
CA LEU A 41 -3.34 -14.49 -3.85
C LEU A 41 -2.52 -13.90 -2.69
N LYS A 42 -2.12 -14.73 -1.72
CA LYS A 42 -1.26 -14.32 -0.60
C LYS A 42 0.13 -13.94 -1.08
N GLU A 43 0.71 -14.72 -1.99
CA GLU A 43 2.01 -14.41 -2.61
C GLU A 43 1.97 -13.09 -3.39
N LYS A 44 0.82 -12.78 -4.01
CA LYS A 44 0.55 -11.48 -4.65
C LYS A 44 0.22 -10.35 -3.67
N GLY A 45 0.16 -10.63 -2.36
CA GLY A 45 -0.19 -9.65 -1.33
C GLY A 45 -1.64 -9.14 -1.38
N ILE A 46 -2.53 -9.79 -2.14
CA ILE A 46 -3.95 -9.41 -2.27
C ILE A 46 -4.73 -9.82 -1.03
N ILE A 47 -4.37 -10.95 -0.42
CA ILE A 47 -4.98 -11.47 0.81
C ILE A 47 -3.90 -11.77 1.84
N SER A 48 -4.28 -11.75 3.11
CA SER A 48 -3.43 -12.16 4.22
C SER A 48 -4.03 -13.37 4.94
N VAL A 49 -3.22 -14.03 5.76
CA VAL A 49 -3.65 -15.19 6.54
C VAL A 49 -3.20 -15.05 7.98
N LYS A 50 -4.09 -15.37 8.91
CA LYS A 50 -3.81 -15.57 10.33
C LYS A 50 -3.99 -17.04 10.66
N GLU A 51 -3.00 -17.62 11.32
CA GLU A 51 -3.08 -19.00 11.81
C GLU A 51 -3.66 -19.00 13.23
N ILE A 52 -4.72 -19.76 13.44
CA ILE A 52 -5.37 -19.96 14.74
C ILE A 52 -5.35 -21.46 15.01
N GLY A 53 -4.35 -21.91 15.79
CA GLY A 53 -4.05 -23.33 15.92
C GLY A 53 -3.72 -23.94 14.56
N LYS A 54 -4.46 -24.97 14.15
CA LYS A 54 -4.31 -25.63 12.83
C LYS A 54 -5.14 -24.95 11.72
N ALA A 55 -5.98 -23.97 12.06
CA ALA A 55 -6.87 -23.33 11.11
C ALA A 55 -6.21 -22.11 10.46
N LYS A 56 -6.46 -21.92 9.16
CA LYS A 56 -6.05 -20.73 8.39
C LYS A 56 -7.27 -19.84 8.18
N LEU A 57 -7.21 -18.63 8.73
CA LEU A 57 -8.22 -17.60 8.59
C LEU A 57 -7.70 -16.53 7.62
N TRP A 58 -8.41 -16.33 6.52
CA TRP A 58 -8.00 -15.49 5.40
C TRP A 58 -8.74 -14.16 5.42
N PHE A 59 -8.03 -13.09 5.05
CA PHE A 59 -8.53 -11.72 5.05
C PHE A 59 -8.13 -11.02 3.76
N LEU A 60 -8.91 -10.04 3.32
CA LEU A 60 -8.40 -9.08 2.36
C LEU A 60 -7.16 -8.40 2.95
N SER A 61 -6.11 -8.24 2.14
CA SER A 61 -4.92 -7.55 2.61
C SER A 61 -5.25 -6.07 2.79
N ASN A 62 -5.12 -5.59 4.03
CA ASN A 62 -5.23 -4.15 4.32
C ASN A 62 -3.95 -3.40 3.95
N ASP A 63 -2.88 -4.13 3.61
CA ASP A 63 -1.62 -3.52 3.20
C ASP A 63 -1.77 -2.86 1.83
N SER A 64 -1.53 -1.56 1.77
CA SER A 64 -1.43 -0.85 0.48
C SER A 64 -0.32 -1.48 -0.38
N LYS A 65 -0.42 -1.36 -1.72
CA LYS A 65 0.65 -1.79 -2.65
C LYS A 65 2.02 -1.24 -2.24
N LEU A 66 2.04 -0.05 -1.62
CA LEU A 66 3.24 0.60 -1.10
C LEU A 66 3.79 -0.09 0.15
N GLU A 67 2.93 -0.53 1.08
CA GLU A 67 3.35 -1.33 2.24
C GLU A 67 3.90 -2.69 1.82
N GLN A 68 3.34 -3.30 0.78
CA GLN A 68 3.85 -4.54 0.22
C GLN A 68 5.25 -4.36 -0.37
N LEU A 69 5.49 -3.27 -1.11
CA LEU A 69 6.82 -2.92 -1.63
C LEU A 69 7.85 -2.80 -0.50
N LYS A 70 7.50 -2.11 0.59
CA LYS A 70 8.37 -1.96 1.76
C LYS A 70 8.72 -3.31 2.41
N LYS A 71 7.72 -4.17 2.61
CA LYS A 71 7.96 -5.52 3.15
C LYS A 71 8.89 -6.35 2.27
N ILE A 72 8.78 -6.21 0.94
CA ILE A 72 9.67 -6.89 -0.01
C ILE A 72 11.10 -6.34 0.11
N SER A 73 11.29 -5.02 0.15
CA SER A 73 12.61 -4.43 0.30
C SER A 73 13.29 -4.87 1.60
N ASP A 74 12.54 -4.88 2.71
CA ASP A 74 13.03 -5.33 4.01
C ASP A 74 13.46 -6.80 3.97
N LYS A 75 12.66 -7.67 3.32
CA LYS A 75 12.98 -9.10 3.17
C LYS A 75 14.22 -9.34 2.30
N LEU A 76 14.46 -8.50 1.30
CA LEU A 76 15.65 -8.57 0.44
C LEU A 76 16.89 -7.93 1.09
N GLY A 77 16.77 -7.36 2.29
CA GLY A 77 17.86 -6.63 2.95
C GLY A 77 18.20 -5.31 2.26
N ILE A 78 17.32 -4.81 1.39
CA ILE A 78 17.50 -3.55 0.67
C ILE A 78 16.85 -2.44 1.50
N SER A 79 17.65 -1.57 2.10
CA SER A 79 17.12 -0.38 2.76
C SER A 79 16.81 0.71 1.73
N LEU A 80 15.52 0.85 1.40
CA LEU A 80 15.03 1.94 0.56
C LEU A 80 15.42 3.31 1.13
N ASP A 81 15.40 3.46 2.45
CA ASP A 81 15.83 4.70 3.11
C ASP A 81 17.29 5.03 2.81
N SER A 82 18.19 4.05 2.80
CA SER A 82 19.60 4.28 2.44
C SER A 82 19.80 4.60 0.95
N LEU A 83 19.01 3.98 0.06
CA LEU A 83 19.07 4.26 -1.38
C LEU A 83 18.62 5.70 -1.66
N PHE A 84 17.54 6.14 -1.03
CA PHE A 84 17.04 7.50 -1.22
C PHE A 84 17.89 8.55 -0.50
N SER A 85 18.48 8.23 0.65
CA SER A 85 19.43 9.13 1.33
C SER A 85 20.69 9.41 0.48
N SER A 86 21.04 8.51 -0.44
CA SER A 86 22.16 8.72 -1.38
C SER A 86 21.83 9.69 -2.51
N LEU A 87 20.53 9.93 -2.76
CA LEU A 87 20.09 10.94 -3.71
C LEU A 87 20.16 12.30 -3.02
N ALA A 88 20.58 13.35 -3.71
CA ALA A 88 20.61 14.73 -3.19
C ALA A 88 19.20 15.32 -2.92
N HIS A 89 18.18 14.48 -2.77
CA HIS A 89 16.77 14.80 -2.64
C HIS A 89 16.21 14.06 -1.42
N ASP A 90 15.43 14.73 -0.59
CA ASP A 90 14.63 14.02 0.41
C ASP A 90 13.39 13.46 -0.30
N ILE A 91 13.28 12.14 -0.37
CA ILE A 91 12.13 11.43 -0.92
C ILE A 91 11.29 10.88 0.21
N VAL A 92 9.99 11.16 0.17
CA VAL A 92 9.00 10.62 1.11
C VAL A 92 7.87 9.98 0.33
N VAL A 93 7.53 8.74 0.64
CA VAL A 93 6.37 8.06 0.04
C VAL A 93 5.31 7.89 1.11
N ILE A 94 4.10 8.31 0.79
CA ILE A 94 2.97 8.35 1.71
C ILE A 94 1.80 7.61 1.07
N ASP A 95 1.14 6.72 1.81
CA ASP A 95 -0.04 6.03 1.31
C ASP A 95 -1.29 6.92 1.32
N LYS A 96 -2.41 6.38 0.79
CA LYS A 96 -3.72 7.06 0.78
C LYS A 96 -4.27 7.44 2.18
N ASN A 97 -3.73 6.87 3.25
CA ASN A 97 -4.15 7.07 4.64
C ASN A 97 -3.19 8.00 5.41
N ASN A 98 -2.33 8.76 4.71
CA ASN A 98 -1.25 9.58 5.29
C ASN A 98 -0.17 8.78 6.04
N LYS A 99 -0.08 7.46 5.89
CA LYS A 99 0.97 6.65 6.49
C LYS A 99 2.26 6.78 5.68
N ILE A 100 3.34 7.14 6.35
CA ILE A 100 4.67 7.21 5.74
C ILE A 100 5.18 5.78 5.50
N ILE A 101 5.42 5.48 4.23
CA ILE A 101 5.98 4.20 3.80
C ILE A 101 7.50 4.30 3.74
N ILE A 102 8.03 5.36 3.13
CA ILE A 102 9.48 5.56 2.93
C ILE A 102 9.86 6.97 3.36
N GLY A 103 11.07 7.10 3.92
CA GLY A 103 11.63 8.37 4.32
C GLY A 103 11.06 8.89 5.64
N LYS A 104 11.40 10.13 5.96
CA LYS A 104 10.93 10.83 7.16
C LYS A 104 10.37 12.17 6.76
N THR A 105 9.12 12.45 7.11
CA THR A 105 8.59 13.81 6.99
C THR A 105 8.94 14.64 8.22
N LYS A 106 9.20 15.93 8.02
CA LYS A 106 9.25 16.94 9.09
C LYS A 106 7.91 17.66 9.27
N CYS A 107 6.86 17.23 8.56
CA CYS A 107 5.57 17.90 8.53
C CYS A 107 4.78 17.62 9.82
N ASP A 108 4.49 18.69 10.58
CA ASP A 108 3.56 18.68 11.71
C ASP A 108 2.18 19.07 11.19
N GLU A 109 1.25 18.11 11.09
CA GLU A 109 -0.10 18.32 10.54
C GLU A 109 -0.86 19.46 11.22
N ARG A 110 -0.51 19.79 12.48
CA ARG A 110 -1.13 20.89 13.25
C ARG A 110 -0.76 22.28 12.73
N LYS A 111 0.30 22.40 11.92
CA LYS A 111 0.84 23.70 11.46
C LYS A 111 0.48 24.03 10.01
N CYS A 112 -0.09 23.11 9.24
CA CYS A 112 -0.43 23.33 7.83
C CYS A 112 -1.95 23.51 7.62
N LYS A 113 -2.40 24.77 7.52
CA LYS A 113 -3.79 25.11 7.12
C LYS A 113 -4.14 24.59 5.71
N THR A 114 -3.14 24.52 4.82
CA THR A 114 -3.25 23.99 3.46
C THR A 114 -2.12 23.00 3.20
N CYS A 115 -2.34 21.74 3.61
CA CYS A 115 -1.35 20.69 3.45
C CYS A 115 -1.26 20.23 1.97
N MET A 116 -0.10 20.41 1.35
CA MET A 116 0.17 20.00 -0.03
C MET A 116 -0.11 18.51 -0.24
N THR A 117 0.34 17.67 0.68
CA THR A 117 0.09 16.22 0.74
C THR A 117 -1.41 15.91 0.63
N LYS A 118 -2.25 16.55 1.47
CA LYS A 118 -3.71 16.36 1.45
C LYS A 118 -4.30 16.80 0.13
N LYS A 119 -3.81 17.91 -0.44
CA LYS A 119 -4.29 18.42 -1.74
C LYS A 119 -3.94 17.47 -2.89
N THR A 120 -2.72 16.93 -2.93
CA THR A 120 -2.33 15.93 -3.94
C THR A 120 -3.15 14.65 -3.81
N LEU A 121 -3.32 14.13 -2.59
CA LEU A 121 -4.10 12.92 -2.31
C LEU A 121 -5.56 13.06 -2.74
N THR A 122 -6.18 14.20 -2.42
CA THR A 122 -7.59 14.46 -2.74
C THR A 122 -7.82 14.78 -4.21
N THR A 123 -6.98 15.63 -4.81
CA THR A 123 -7.17 16.05 -6.21
C THR A 123 -6.62 15.05 -7.23
N GLY A 124 -5.70 14.17 -6.83
CA GLY A 124 -4.97 13.30 -7.75
C GLY A 124 -4.15 14.07 -8.78
N LYS A 125 -3.78 15.32 -8.48
CA LYS A 125 -2.98 16.23 -9.31
C LYS A 125 -1.73 16.66 -8.55
N GLU A 126 -0.62 16.73 -9.28
CA GLU A 126 0.65 17.21 -8.74
C GLU A 126 0.52 18.60 -8.13
N GLN A 127 1.20 18.80 -7.01
CA GLN A 127 1.34 20.09 -6.35
C GLN A 127 2.82 20.44 -6.22
N LYS A 128 3.12 21.73 -6.30
CA LYS A 128 4.47 22.26 -6.20
C LYS A 128 4.48 23.47 -5.27
N MET A 129 5.47 23.53 -4.39
CA MET A 129 5.69 24.64 -3.47
C MET A 129 7.18 25.01 -3.46
N ILE A 130 7.47 26.30 -3.60
CA ILE A 130 8.82 26.84 -3.45
C ILE A 130 8.83 27.70 -2.19
N ASN A 131 9.78 27.43 -1.29
CA ASN A 131 9.99 28.22 -0.08
C ASN A 131 11.49 28.49 0.08
N LYS A 132 11.88 29.77 -0.04
CA LYS A 132 13.29 30.21 -0.06
C LYS A 132 14.09 29.40 -1.09
N ASN A 133 15.02 28.58 -0.63
CA ASN A 133 15.92 27.78 -1.48
C ASN A 133 15.48 26.32 -1.51
N LEU A 134 14.24 26.00 -1.17
CA LEU A 134 13.70 24.64 -1.18
C LEU A 134 12.52 24.57 -2.14
N GLU A 135 12.60 23.64 -3.08
CA GLU A 135 11.46 23.23 -3.90
C GLU A 135 10.93 21.90 -3.38
N LEU A 136 9.62 21.85 -3.17
CA LEU A 136 8.85 20.68 -2.78
C LEU A 136 7.87 20.34 -3.90
N ILE A 137 7.90 19.11 -4.37
CA ILE A 137 6.98 18.57 -5.37
C ILE A 137 6.27 17.38 -4.74
N SER A 138 4.95 17.30 -4.89
CA SER A 138 4.11 16.20 -4.42
C SER A 138 3.32 15.66 -5.60
N SER A 139 3.68 14.45 -6.04
CA SER A 139 3.10 13.81 -7.22
C SER A 139 2.26 12.59 -6.81
N PRO A 140 1.08 12.37 -7.41
CA PRO A 140 0.21 11.25 -7.08
C PRO A 140 0.76 9.92 -7.62
N ILE A 141 0.73 8.89 -6.79
CA ILE A 141 0.94 7.50 -7.20
C ILE A 141 -0.43 6.91 -7.50
N LYS A 142 -0.63 6.42 -8.73
CA LYS A 142 -1.90 5.89 -9.20
C LYS A 142 -1.82 4.39 -9.47
N ASP A 143 -2.94 3.70 -9.32
CA ASP A 143 -3.08 2.33 -9.81
C ASP A 143 -3.35 2.29 -11.33
N ASP A 144 -3.48 1.08 -11.85
CA ASP A 144 -3.81 0.76 -13.26
C ASP A 144 -5.15 1.35 -13.73
N ARG A 145 -6.02 1.74 -12.80
CA ARG A 145 -7.32 2.37 -13.07
C ARG A 145 -7.27 3.89 -12.93
N GLY A 146 -6.09 4.47 -12.70
CA GLY A 146 -5.90 5.91 -12.51
C GLY A 146 -6.33 6.42 -11.13
N LYS A 147 -6.67 5.54 -10.19
CA LYS A 147 -7.04 5.93 -8.82
C LYS A 147 -5.79 6.22 -8.01
N THR A 148 -5.78 7.34 -7.28
CA THR A 148 -4.69 7.69 -6.36
C THR A 148 -4.64 6.69 -5.20
N ILE A 149 -3.49 6.03 -5.05
CA ILE A 149 -3.22 5.05 -3.98
C ILE A 149 -2.16 5.54 -2.98
N GLY A 150 -1.52 6.67 -3.27
CA GLY A 150 -0.56 7.35 -2.43
C GLY A 150 0.05 8.53 -3.16
N ILE A 151 1.11 9.09 -2.59
CA ILE A 151 1.90 10.17 -3.20
C ILE A 151 3.38 9.93 -2.97
N ILE A 152 4.19 10.57 -3.81
CA ILE A 152 5.62 10.73 -3.62
C ILE A 152 5.93 12.21 -3.48
N GLU A 153 6.64 12.57 -2.43
CA GLU A 153 7.13 13.92 -2.19
C GLU A 153 8.63 13.96 -2.41
N PHE A 154 9.07 14.92 -3.23
CA PHE A 154 10.47 15.21 -3.48
C PHE A 154 10.79 16.60 -2.95
N SER A 155 11.86 16.71 -2.17
CA SER A 155 12.42 18.01 -1.82
C SER A 155 13.81 18.17 -2.41
N ARG A 156 14.08 19.30 -3.05
CA ARG A 156 15.41 19.66 -3.56
C ARG A 156 15.79 21.07 -3.16
N ARG A 157 17.06 21.27 -2.82
CA ARG A 157 17.60 22.61 -2.62
C ARG A 157 17.89 23.26 -3.96
N LEU A 158 17.34 24.45 -4.16
CA LEU A 158 17.67 25.32 -5.27
C LEU A 158 19.04 25.95 -4.97
N LYS A 159 19.95 25.87 -5.93
CA LYS A 159 21.27 26.50 -5.86
C LYS A 159 21.16 28.01 -6.00
#